data_AF-A0A0N0MQ68-F1
#
_entry.id   AF-A0A0N0MQ68-F1
#
_cell.length_a   1.000
_cell.length_b   1.000
_cell.length_c   1.000
_cell.angle_alpha   90.00
_cell.angle_beta   90.00
_cell.angle_gamma   90.00
#
_symmetry.space_group_name_H-M   'P 1'
#
loop_
_entity.id
_entity.type
_entity.pdbx_description
1 polymer ?
#
loop_
_entity_poly.entity_id
_entity_poly.type
_entity_poly.pdbx_seq_one_letter_code
_entity_poly.pdbx_strand_id
1 'polypeptide(L)'
;MTKRGLSHPEHLRLGQVLSGVRDQLVREQVTLSNAYPRTGPRAFPAKRLEVAIEALDAARTALDDAVFQEHPAVAETFDYYPNTERRAEVVVPEKPGNSADRGLRAVRAVR
;
A
#
# COMPACT_ATOMS: atom_id res chain seq x y z
N MET A 1 16.80 6.14 29.27
CA MET A 1 16.73 4.74 28.79
C MET A 1 16.72 4.76 27.27
N THR A 2 17.71 4.18 26.61
CA THR A 2 17.69 3.97 25.16
C THR A 2 16.79 2.77 24.85
N LYS A 3 15.89 2.93 23.87
CA LYS A 3 15.04 1.83 23.39
C LYS A 3 15.92 0.80 22.67
N ARG A 4 15.52 -0.48 22.70
CA ARG A 4 16.33 -1.62 22.22
C ARG A 4 16.46 -1.75 20.69
N GLY A 5 15.80 -0.91 19.90
CA GLY A 5 15.66 -1.13 18.45
C GLY A 5 14.65 -2.23 18.14
N LEU A 6 14.49 -2.57 16.86
CA LEU A 6 13.70 -3.73 16.42
C LEU A 6 14.62 -4.94 16.36
N SER A 7 14.10 -6.14 16.56
CA SER A 7 14.80 -7.37 16.17
C SER A 7 14.78 -7.51 14.64
N HIS A 8 15.78 -8.19 14.05
CA HIS A 8 15.80 -8.43 12.60
C HIS A 8 14.50 -9.10 12.07
N PRO A 9 13.89 -10.11 12.74
CA PRO A 9 12.58 -10.62 12.32
C PRO A 9 11.44 -9.59 12.34
N GLU A 10 11.49 -8.61 13.25
CA GLU A 10 10.53 -7.49 13.26
C GLU A 10 10.76 -6.54 12.09
N HIS A 11 12.03 -6.28 11.71
CA HIS A 11 12.35 -5.55 10.47
C HIS A 11 11.78 -6.26 9.24
N LEU A 12 12.01 -7.57 9.09
CA LEU A 12 11.49 -8.37 7.99
C LEU A 12 9.96 -8.26 7.91
N ARG A 13 9.27 -8.50 9.03
CA ARG A 13 7.81 -8.38 9.10
C ARG A 13 7.34 -6.98 8.68
N LEU A 14 8.03 -5.94 9.14
CA LEU A 14 7.66 -4.57 8.81
C LEU A 14 7.90 -4.27 7.32
N GLY A 15 9.01 -4.73 6.74
CA GLY A 15 9.29 -4.63 5.31
C GLY A 15 8.22 -5.27 4.44
N GLN A 16 7.72 -6.45 4.82
CA GLN A 16 6.60 -7.12 4.14
C GLN A 16 5.32 -6.28 4.20
N VAL A 17 4.98 -5.76 5.38
CA VAL A 17 3.75 -4.97 5.61
C VAL A 17 3.80 -3.65 4.85
N LEU A 18 4.88 -2.86 4.98
CA LEU A 18 4.98 -1.56 4.31
C LEU A 18 5.00 -1.73 2.79
N SER A 19 5.64 -2.77 2.27
CA SER A 19 5.63 -3.06 0.82
C SER A 19 4.24 -3.45 0.32
N GLY A 20 3.50 -4.25 1.09
CA GLY A 20 2.11 -4.61 0.78
C GLY A 20 1.15 -3.41 0.78
N VAL A 21 1.27 -2.55 1.78
CA VAL A 21 0.49 -1.30 1.86
C VAL A 21 0.81 -0.37 0.69
N ARG A 22 2.11 -0.22 0.35
CA ARG A 22 2.53 0.57 -0.81
C ARG A 22 1.87 0.08 -2.09
N ASP A 23 1.91 -1.23 -2.33
CA ASP A 23 1.34 -1.82 -3.54
C ASP A 23 -0.17 -1.59 -3.63
N GLN A 24 -0.89 -1.67 -2.50
CA GLN A 24 -2.31 -1.32 -2.49
C GLN A 24 -2.53 0.16 -2.80
N LEU A 25 -1.79 1.07 -2.17
CA LEU A 25 -1.94 2.52 -2.40
C LEU A 25 -1.65 2.89 -3.86
N VAL A 26 -0.66 2.26 -4.48
CA VAL A 26 -0.36 2.46 -5.92
C VAL A 26 -1.54 2.00 -6.78
N ARG A 27 -2.15 0.84 -6.50
CA ARG A 27 -3.35 0.38 -7.22
C ARG A 27 -4.49 1.39 -7.10
N GLU A 28 -4.76 1.89 -5.89
CA GLU A 28 -5.82 2.88 -5.68
C GLU A 28 -5.51 4.23 -6.34
N GLN A 29 -4.25 4.66 -6.33
CA GLN A 29 -3.81 5.88 -7.02
C GLN A 29 -4.04 5.77 -8.53
N VAL A 30 -3.76 4.61 -9.13
CA VAL A 30 -4.05 4.35 -10.56
C VAL A 30 -5.55 4.39 -10.81
N THR A 31 -6.37 3.77 -9.96
CA THR A 31 -7.85 3.84 -10.05
C THR A 31 -8.35 5.29 -10.03
N LEU A 32 -7.86 6.12 -9.11
CA LEU A 32 -8.23 7.53 -9.04
C LEU A 32 -7.75 8.32 -10.26
N SER A 33 -6.54 8.04 -10.74
CA SER A 33 -5.96 8.72 -11.91
C SER A 33 -6.69 8.40 -13.22
N ASN A 34 -7.35 7.25 -13.28
CA ASN A 34 -8.22 6.87 -14.40
C ASN A 34 -9.64 7.45 -14.26
N ALA A 35 -10.12 7.67 -13.03
CA ALA A 35 -11.48 8.15 -12.75
C ALA A 35 -11.62 9.67 -12.74
N TYR A 36 -10.55 10.40 -12.42
CA TYR A 36 -10.57 11.85 -12.22
C TYR A 36 -9.52 12.59 -13.05
N PRO A 37 -9.75 13.87 -13.41
CA PRO A 37 -8.73 14.68 -14.07
C PRO A 37 -7.44 14.79 -13.25
N ARG A 38 -6.31 14.97 -13.94
CA ARG A 38 -4.97 15.13 -13.32
C ARG A 38 -4.71 16.52 -12.74
N THR A 39 -5.57 17.49 -13.06
CA THR A 39 -5.46 18.88 -12.60
C THR A 39 -6.75 19.37 -11.95
N GLY A 40 -6.66 20.48 -11.22
CA GLY A 40 -7.79 21.09 -10.50
C GLY A 40 -8.20 20.35 -9.22
N PRO A 41 -9.28 20.79 -8.55
CA PRO A 41 -9.69 20.26 -7.25
C PRO A 41 -9.98 18.76 -7.24
N ARG A 42 -10.48 18.21 -8.36
CA ARG A 42 -10.79 16.78 -8.48
C ARG A 42 -9.56 15.87 -8.58
N ALA A 43 -8.38 16.44 -8.87
CA ALA A 43 -7.11 15.71 -8.85
C ALA A 43 -6.56 15.52 -7.42
N PHE A 44 -7.07 16.29 -6.45
CA PHE A 44 -6.51 16.35 -5.11
C PHE A 44 -6.45 14.98 -4.40
N PRO A 45 -7.46 14.08 -4.50
CA PRO A 45 -7.38 12.75 -3.89
C PRO A 45 -6.20 11.92 -4.40
N ALA A 46 -5.96 11.88 -5.72
CA ALA A 46 -4.83 11.13 -6.30
C ALA A 46 -3.48 11.69 -5.83
N LYS A 47 -3.35 13.03 -5.77
CA LYS A 47 -2.16 13.70 -5.24
C LYS A 47 -1.92 13.40 -3.76
N ARG A 48 -2.98 13.23 -2.96
CA ARG A 48 -2.83 12.86 -1.54
C ARG A 48 -2.39 11.41 -1.37
N LEU A 49 -2.81 10.50 -2.24
CA LEU A 49 -2.28 9.13 -2.24
C LEU A 49 -0.81 9.10 -2.66
N GLU A 50 -0.41 9.91 -3.65
CA GLU A 50 0.99 10.07 -4.05
C GLU A 50 1.87 10.49 -2.86
N VAL A 51 1.47 11.54 -2.13
CA VAL A 51 2.18 11.99 -0.92
C VAL A 51 2.26 10.89 0.15
N ALA A 52 1.22 10.06 0.29
CA ALA A 52 1.25 8.94 1.23
C ALA A 52 2.23 7.84 0.81
N ILE A 53 2.31 7.55 -0.49
CA ILE A 53 3.27 6.59 -1.07
C ILE A 53 4.71 7.10 -0.86
N GLU A 54 4.96 8.38 -1.12
CA GLU A 54 6.28 9.00 -0.91
C GLU A 54 6.70 8.96 0.57
N ALA A 55 5.79 9.25 1.49
CA ALA A 55 6.06 9.15 2.92
C ALA A 55 6.38 7.72 3.35
N LEU A 56 5.71 6.73 2.76
CA LEU A 56 5.96 5.32 3.02
C LEU A 56 7.32 4.87 2.47
N ASP A 57 7.70 5.33 1.27
CA ASP A 57 9.00 5.05 0.67
C ASP A 57 10.14 5.70 1.45
N ALA A 58 9.94 6.91 1.96
CA ALA A 58 10.89 7.57 2.87
C ALA A 58 11.06 6.79 4.18
N ALA A 59 9.96 6.31 4.78
CA ALA A 59 10.02 5.48 5.99
C ALA A 59 10.75 4.14 5.75
N ARG A 60 10.50 3.48 4.62
CA ARG A 60 11.19 2.23 4.25
C ARG A 60 12.68 2.46 4.07
N THR A 61 13.08 3.54 3.41
CA THR A 61 14.49 3.90 3.21
C THR A 61 15.20 4.13 4.55
N ALA A 62 14.59 4.91 5.45
CA ALA A 62 15.17 5.17 6.76
C ALA A 62 15.29 3.91 7.63
N LEU A 63 14.35 2.98 7.50
CA LEU A 63 14.38 1.70 8.22
C LEU A 63 15.37 0.70 7.61
N ASP A 64 15.60 0.77 6.29
CA ASP A 64 16.64 0.02 5.59
C ASP A 64 18.03 0.43 6.11
N ASP A 65 18.29 1.74 6.18
CA ASP A 65 19.52 2.25 6.80
C ASP A 65 19.66 1.80 8.27
N ALA A 66 18.55 1.79 9.01
CA ALA A 66 18.54 1.38 10.42
C ALA A 66 18.86 -0.11 10.59
N VAL A 67 18.33 -1.01 9.74
CA VAL A 67 18.60 -2.47 9.88
C VAL A 67 20.08 -2.79 9.67
N PHE A 68 20.77 -2.09 8.76
CA PHE A 68 22.22 -2.25 8.58
C PHE A 68 23.04 -1.76 9.78
N GLN A 69 22.54 -0.77 10.52
CA GLN A 69 23.17 -0.29 11.75
C GLN A 69 22.90 -1.20 12.95
N GLU A 70 21.66 -1.67 13.08
CA GLU A 70 21.21 -2.50 14.21
C GLU A 70 21.65 -3.96 14.07
N HIS A 71 21.69 -4.51 12.85
CA HIS A 71 21.91 -5.93 12.57
C HIS A 71 22.91 -6.18 11.42
N PRO A 72 24.14 -5.62 11.45
CA PRO A 72 25.07 -5.65 10.30
C PRO A 72 25.48 -7.06 9.84
N ALA A 73 25.36 -8.08 10.70
CA ALA A 73 25.72 -9.46 10.38
C ALA A 73 24.67 -10.22 9.57
N VAL A 74 23.41 -9.74 9.56
CA VAL A 74 22.27 -10.45 8.95
C VAL A 74 21.39 -9.56 8.07
N ALA A 75 21.59 -8.24 8.09
CA ALA A 75 20.83 -7.31 7.25
C ALA A 75 21.06 -7.58 5.75
N GLU A 76 19.99 -7.59 4.98
CA GLU A 76 20.01 -7.75 3.53
C GLU A 76 19.33 -6.56 2.84
N THR A 77 19.78 -6.23 1.62
CA THR A 77 19.21 -5.11 0.82
C THR A 77 17.74 -5.30 0.43
N PHE A 78 17.18 -6.48 0.68
CA PHE A 78 15.79 -6.81 0.36
C PHE A 78 14.89 -6.89 1.61
N ASP A 79 15.42 -6.58 2.81
CA ASP A 79 14.66 -6.61 4.06
C ASP A 79 13.44 -5.66 4.01
N TYR A 80 13.66 -4.44 3.51
CA TYR A 80 12.59 -3.45 3.28
C TYR A 80 12.07 -3.39 1.84
N TYR A 81 12.70 -4.14 0.93
CA TYR A 81 12.35 -4.22 -0.49
C TYR A 81 12.11 -5.66 -0.97
N PRO A 82 11.22 -6.44 -0.31
CA PRO A 82 11.00 -7.83 -0.67
C PRO A 82 10.39 -7.98 -2.06
N ASN A 83 10.69 -9.13 -2.67
CA ASN A 83 9.99 -9.60 -3.87
C ASN A 83 8.47 -9.65 -3.64
N THR A 84 7.71 -9.54 -4.73
CA THR A 84 6.24 -9.44 -4.70
C THR A 84 5.58 -10.58 -3.91
N GLU A 85 6.06 -11.82 -4.07
CA GLU A 85 5.53 -13.01 -3.38
C GLU A 85 5.74 -13.01 -1.86
N ARG A 86 6.59 -12.12 -1.34
CA ARG A 86 6.86 -11.98 0.09
C ARG A 86 6.20 -10.72 0.69
N ARG A 87 5.48 -9.93 -0.10
CA ARG A 87 4.79 -8.73 0.41
C ARG A 87 3.50 -9.14 1.11
N ALA A 88 3.10 -8.35 2.10
CA ALA A 88 1.81 -8.55 2.74
C ALA A 88 0.67 -8.30 1.73
N GLU A 89 -0.35 -9.16 1.74
CA GLU A 89 -1.57 -8.95 0.98
C GLU A 89 -2.54 -8.04 1.75
N VAL A 90 -3.06 -7.01 1.08
CA VAL A 90 -4.12 -6.17 1.63
C VAL A 90 -5.47 -6.70 1.14
N VAL A 91 -6.19 -7.38 2.04
CA VAL A 91 -7.53 -7.91 1.75
C VAL A 91 -8.56 -6.80 1.93
N VAL A 92 -9.22 -6.41 0.83
CA VAL A 92 -10.33 -5.45 0.86
C VAL A 92 -11.64 -6.23 0.95
N PRO A 93 -12.36 -6.19 2.09
CA PRO A 93 -13.61 -6.92 2.23
C PRO A 93 -14.69 -6.36 1.30
N GLU A 94 -15.60 -7.24 0.85
CA GLU A 94 -16.76 -6.81 0.08
C GLU A 94 -17.63 -5.87 0.91
N LYS A 95 -18.04 -4.77 0.30
CA LYS A 95 -19.04 -3.85 0.85
C LYS A 95 -20.34 -3.99 0.07
N PRO A 96 -21.52 -4.02 0.71
CA PRO A 96 -22.80 -3.98 -0.01
C PRO A 96 -22.82 -2.83 -1.03
N GLY A 97 -23.14 -3.15 -2.29
CA GLY A 97 -23.10 -2.20 -3.42
C GLY A 97 -21.80 -2.19 -4.24
N ASN A 98 -20.82 -3.04 -3.91
CA ASN A 98 -19.56 -3.18 -4.67
C ASN A 98 -19.65 -4.23 -5.80
N SER A 99 -20.60 -5.16 -5.72
CA SER A 99 -20.95 -6.06 -6.82
C SER A 99 -21.63 -5.23 -7.91
N ALA A 100 -21.27 -5.45 -9.17
CA ALA A 100 -21.92 -4.83 -10.31
C ALA A 100 -23.45 -5.10 -10.31
N ASP A 101 -24.23 -4.29 -9.61
CA ASP A 101 -25.70 -4.30 -9.64
C ASP A 101 -26.21 -3.55 -10.88
N ARG A 102 -25.53 -3.78 -12.01
CA ARG A 102 -25.95 -3.42 -13.35
C ARG A 102 -26.25 -4.72 -14.10
N GLY A 103 -27.46 -5.24 -13.89
CA GLY A 103 -27.96 -6.22 -14.85
C GLY A 103 -29.12 -7.12 -14.46
N LEU A 104 -30.07 -6.78 -13.57
CA LEU A 104 -31.35 -7.49 -13.53
C LEU A 104 -32.53 -6.72 -12.89
N ARG A 105 -32.69 -5.42 -13.18
CA ARG A 105 -33.93 -4.66 -12.85
C ARG A 105 -34.58 -3.97 -14.05
N ALA A 106 -34.42 -4.57 -15.23
CA ALA A 106 -35.30 -4.39 -16.38
C ALA A 106 -35.35 -5.79 -17.02
N VAL A 107 -36.39 -6.59 -16.89
CA VAL A 107 -37.68 -6.49 -17.59
C VAL A 107 -38.68 -7.37 -16.83
N ARG A 108 -39.75 -6.80 -16.25
CA ARG A 108 -41.09 -7.39 -16.08
C ARG A 108 -41.93 -6.52 -15.15
N ALA A 109 -42.40 -5.40 -15.68
CA ALA A 109 -43.57 -4.70 -15.16
C ALA A 109 -44.08 -3.69 -16.19
N VAL A 110 -44.47 -4.14 -17.39
CA VAL A 110 -45.44 -3.42 -18.22
C VAL A 110 -46.31 -4.44 -18.96
N ARG A 111 -47.57 -4.49 -18.52
CA ARG A 111 -48.81 -4.98 -19.16
C ARG A 111 -48.88 -6.44 -19.60
#